data_AF-A0A7S2Q5S8-F1
#
_entry.id   AF-A0A7S2Q5S8-F1
#
_cell.length_a   1.000
_cell.length_b   1.000
_cell.length_c   1.000
_cell.angle_alpha   90.00
_cell.angle_beta   90.00
_cell.angle_gamma   90.00
#
_symmetry.space_group_name_H-M   'P 1'
#
loop_
_entity.id
_entity.type
_entity.pdbx_description
1 polymer ?
#
loop_
_entity_poly.entity_id
_entity_poly.type
_entity_poly.pdbx_seq_one_letter_code
_entity_poly.pdbx_strand_id
1 'polypeptide(L)'
;TYRGLDFSHRNSKVTTSPKSFDYVMGPVLECAGLCNKDPDCLTYTVHVYGQGFDGKHYLGDCYFHNAWLCDWGSNYHENSIGSKTIFSAVCAQEEDAKPGC
;
A
#
# COMPACT_ATOMS: atom_id res chain seq x y z
N THR A 1 16.54 -5.15 -1.94
CA THR A 1 15.40 -4.95 -1.01
C THR A 1 14.57 -3.79 -1.50
N TYR A 2 13.35 -4.07 -1.98
CA TYR A 2 12.40 -3.01 -2.36
C TYR A 2 11.87 -2.34 -1.10
N ARG A 3 11.75 -1.01 -1.11
CA ARG A 3 11.35 -0.28 0.10
C ARG A 3 9.94 0.27 0.06
N GLY A 4 9.26 0.29 -1.09
CA GLY A 4 7.96 0.95 -1.20
C GLY A 4 8.09 2.44 -1.50
N LEU A 5 6.97 3.09 -1.79
CA LEU A 5 6.94 4.53 -2.11
C LEU A 5 7.09 5.40 -0.89
N ASP A 6 6.76 4.91 0.29
CA ASP A 6 6.91 5.59 1.57
C ASP A 6 8.37 5.96 1.91
N PHE A 7 9.34 5.39 1.18
CA PHE A 7 10.76 5.77 1.27
C PHE A 7 11.20 6.79 0.22
N SER A 8 10.43 6.96 -0.85
CA SER A 8 10.75 7.87 -1.97
C SER A 8 9.89 9.14 -1.94
N HIS A 9 8.67 9.03 -1.40
CA HIS A 9 7.68 10.09 -1.30
C HIS A 9 7.23 10.23 0.15
N ARG A 10 6.96 11.46 0.55
CA ARG A 10 6.42 11.74 1.88
C ARG A 10 4.98 11.21 1.94
N ASN A 11 4.69 10.40 2.94
CA ASN A 11 3.32 10.00 3.23
C ASN A 11 2.49 11.20 3.71
N SER A 12 1.25 11.30 3.22
CA SER A 12 0.23 12.21 3.74
C SER A 12 -0.43 11.63 5.00
N LYS A 13 -0.54 10.31 5.08
CA LYS A 13 -1.18 9.58 6.18
C LYS A 13 -0.65 8.17 6.31
N VAL A 14 -0.65 7.67 7.54
CA VAL A 14 -0.29 6.29 7.86
C VAL A 14 -1.41 5.70 8.71
N THR A 15 -1.88 4.50 8.37
CA THR A 15 -2.89 3.76 9.13
C THR A 15 -2.63 2.27 9.06
N THR A 16 -2.99 1.53 10.09
CA THR A 16 -2.99 0.07 10.03
C THR A 16 -4.36 -0.43 9.59
N SER A 17 -4.36 -1.49 8.78
CA SER A 17 -5.53 -2.28 8.41
C SER A 17 -6.27 -2.72 9.70
N PRO A 18 -7.53 -2.28 9.91
CA PRO A 18 -8.27 -2.57 11.13
C PRO A 18 -8.73 -4.02 11.22
N LYS A 19 -8.57 -4.82 10.15
CA LYS A 19 -9.01 -6.21 10.07
C LYS A 19 -7.82 -7.12 9.76
N SER A 20 -7.80 -8.29 10.38
CA SER A 20 -6.93 -9.38 9.95
C SER A 20 -7.58 -10.17 8.82
N PHE A 21 -6.77 -10.66 7.88
CA PHE A 21 -7.24 -11.44 6.74
C PHE A 21 -6.52 -12.78 6.63
N ASP A 22 -7.20 -13.80 6.09
CA ASP A 22 -6.61 -15.14 5.93
C ASP A 22 -5.78 -15.29 4.65
N TYR A 23 -5.55 -14.20 3.92
CA TYR A 23 -4.77 -14.16 2.68
C TYR A 23 -4.04 -12.83 2.54
N VAL A 24 -2.83 -12.86 1.96
CA VAL A 24 -1.89 -11.72 1.88
C VAL A 24 -2.45 -10.50 1.15
N MET A 25 -3.37 -10.70 0.21
CA MET A 25 -4.00 -9.61 -0.55
C MET A 25 -5.13 -8.91 0.21
N GLY A 26 -5.60 -9.44 1.34
CA GLY A 26 -6.67 -8.85 2.12
C GLY A 26 -6.33 -7.43 2.61
N PRO A 27 -5.20 -7.23 3.29
CA PRO A 27 -4.77 -5.90 3.71
C PRO A 27 -4.51 -4.96 2.53
N VAL A 28 -4.05 -5.48 1.39
CA VAL A 28 -3.84 -4.69 0.16
C VAL A 28 -5.16 -4.08 -0.33
N LEU A 29 -6.21 -4.91 -0.46
CA LEU A 29 -7.53 -4.45 -0.88
C LEU A 29 -8.16 -3.50 0.13
N GLU A 30 -7.94 -3.72 1.42
CA GLU A 30 -8.43 -2.81 2.46
C GLU A 30 -7.74 -1.45 2.41
N CYS A 31 -6.40 -1.40 2.29
CA CYS A 31 -5.66 -0.15 2.14
C CYS A 31 -6.09 0.61 0.88
N ALA A 32 -6.35 -0.09 -0.23
CA ALA A 32 -6.89 0.51 -1.45
C ALA A 32 -8.25 1.18 -1.19
N GLY A 33 -9.16 0.46 -0.52
CA GLY A 33 -10.48 0.98 -0.17
C GLY A 33 -10.45 2.16 0.82
N LEU A 34 -9.43 2.22 1.68
CA LEU A 34 -9.20 3.34 2.58
C LEU A 34 -8.61 4.56 1.84
N CYS A 35 -7.65 4.34 0.95
CA CYS A 35 -7.09 5.40 0.10
C CYS A 35 -8.15 6.00 -0.82
N ASN A 36 -9.01 5.18 -1.44
CA ASN A 36 -10.12 5.68 -2.28
C ASN A 36 -11.15 6.55 -1.54
N LYS A 37 -11.21 6.46 -0.21
CA LYS A 37 -12.09 7.31 0.63
C LYS A 37 -11.39 8.56 1.13
N ASP A 38 -10.07 8.64 0.96
CA ASP A 38 -9.24 9.73 1.42
C ASP A 38 -8.96 10.68 0.24
N PRO A 39 -9.50 11.92 0.26
CA PRO A 39 -9.39 12.83 -0.88
C PRO A 39 -7.94 13.24 -1.19
N ASP A 40 -7.02 13.09 -0.23
CA ASP A 40 -5.61 13.44 -0.39
C ASP A 40 -4.74 12.25 -0.81
N CYS A 41 -5.35 11.06 -0.99
CA CYS A 41 -4.63 9.85 -1.37
C CYS A 41 -4.71 9.58 -2.87
N LEU A 42 -3.55 9.58 -3.53
CA LEU A 42 -3.43 9.29 -4.96
C LEU A 42 -2.79 7.91 -5.18
N THR A 43 -1.79 7.60 -4.36
CA THR A 43 -1.10 6.31 -4.36
C THR A 43 -0.91 5.83 -2.93
N TYR A 44 -0.67 4.54 -2.76
CA TYR A 44 -0.45 3.95 -1.46
C TYR A 44 0.66 2.89 -1.49
N THR A 45 1.25 2.64 -0.32
CA THR A 45 2.11 1.50 -0.05
C THR A 45 1.52 0.69 1.11
N VAL A 46 1.62 -0.62 1.04
CA VAL A 46 1.18 -1.54 2.09
C VAL A 46 2.34 -2.41 2.50
N HIS A 47 2.64 -2.42 3.79
CA HIS A 47 3.54 -3.40 4.39
C HIS A 47 2.70 -4.50 5.01
N VAL A 48 2.60 -5.64 4.33
CA VAL A 48 1.85 -6.81 4.78
C VAL A 48 2.75 -7.69 5.66
N TYR A 49 2.23 -8.07 6.82
CA TYR A 49 2.90 -8.94 7.77
C TYR A 49 1.93 -9.93 8.39
N GLY A 50 2.45 -11.12 8.73
CA GLY A 50 1.70 -12.12 9.47
C GLY A 50 1.49 -11.71 10.92
N GLN A 51 0.30 -11.99 11.45
CA GLN A 51 -0.09 -11.88 12.85
C GLN A 51 -0.29 -13.28 13.43
N GLY A 52 0.13 -13.49 14.67
CA GLY A 52 -0.01 -14.76 15.38
C GLY A 52 1.14 -15.75 15.13
N PHE A 53 1.29 -16.71 16.04
CA PHE A 53 2.29 -17.79 15.95
C PHE A 53 1.99 -18.79 14.82
N ASP A 54 0.75 -18.81 14.34
CA ASP A 54 0.26 -19.68 13.28
C ASP A 54 0.51 -19.08 11.87
N GLY A 55 0.81 -17.79 11.76
CA GLY A 55 1.15 -17.15 10.48
C GLY A 55 0.00 -17.16 9.45
N LYS A 56 -1.23 -17.39 9.90
CA LYS A 56 -2.41 -17.56 9.04
C LYS A 56 -3.23 -16.29 8.87
N HIS A 57 -2.92 -15.26 9.64
CA HIS A 57 -3.61 -13.98 9.59
C HIS A 57 -2.65 -12.89 9.13
N TYR A 58 -3.09 -12.01 8.25
CA TYR A 58 -2.31 -10.94 7.66
C TYR A 58 -2.90 -9.59 8.06
N LEU A 59 -2.02 -8.69 8.47
CA LEU A 59 -2.29 -7.27 8.66
C LEU A 59 -1.46 -6.46 7.68
N GLY A 60 -1.83 -5.21 7.47
CA GLY A 60 -1.10 -4.29 6.60
C GLY A 60 -0.97 -2.92 7.24
N ASP A 61 0.24 -2.37 7.23
CA ASP A 61 0.44 -0.93 7.48
C ASP A 61 0.29 -0.20 6.15
N CYS A 62 -0.73 0.64 6.02
CA CYS A 62 -1.02 1.46 4.86
C CYS A 62 -0.34 2.82 4.97
N TYR A 63 0.41 3.20 3.95
CA TYR A 63 1.06 4.49 3.80
C TYR A 63 0.45 5.18 2.58
N PHE A 64 -0.25 6.28 2.78
CA PHE A 64 -0.92 7.04 1.72
C PHE A 64 -0.05 8.19 1.28
N HIS A 65 -0.07 8.47 -0.02
CA HIS A 65 0.76 9.49 -0.64
C HIS A 65 -0.10 10.39 -1.52
N ASN A 66 0.22 11.68 -1.50
CA ASN A 66 -0.38 12.69 -2.37
C ASN A 66 0.45 12.90 -3.67
N ALA A 67 1.18 11.87 -4.08
CA ALA A 67 2.00 11.84 -5.29
C ALA A 67 1.53 10.73 -6.23
N TRP A 68 1.52 11.01 -7.53
CA TRP A 68 1.22 10.03 -8.58
C TRP A 68 2.46 9.20 -8.92
N LEU A 69 2.24 7.97 -9.37
CA LEU A 69 3.27 7.10 -9.93
C LEU A 69 3.43 7.39 -11.42
N CYS A 70 4.63 7.81 -11.84
CA CYS A 70 4.92 8.09 -13.25
C CYS A 70 4.94 6.83 -14.13
N ASP A 71 5.13 5.66 -13.54
CA ASP A 71 5.13 4.36 -14.21
C ASP A 71 3.74 3.69 -14.21
N TRP A 72 2.72 4.32 -13.63
CA TRP A 72 1.30 3.89 -13.63
C TRP A 72 1.06 2.48 -13.07
N GLY A 73 2.09 1.86 -12.51
CA GLY A 73 2.16 0.44 -12.23
C GLY A 73 1.94 0.12 -10.76
N SER A 74 1.28 -1.00 -10.49
CA SER A 74 1.34 -1.60 -9.17
C SER A 74 2.63 -2.42 -9.05
N ASN A 75 3.46 -2.11 -8.05
CA ASN A 75 4.69 -2.84 -7.76
C ASN A 75 4.46 -3.77 -6.55
N TYR A 76 4.69 -5.07 -6.74
CA TYR A 76 4.54 -6.10 -5.71
C TYR A 76 5.87 -6.79 -5.44
N HIS A 77 6.31 -6.78 -4.18
CA HIS A 77 7.57 -7.38 -3.76
C HIS A 77 7.40 -8.21 -2.48
N GLU A 78 7.56 -9.53 -2.61
CA GLU A 78 7.51 -10.46 -1.48
C GLU A 78 8.82 -10.46 -0.68
N ASN A 79 8.74 -10.81 0.60
CA ASN A 79 9.89 -11.05 1.49
C ASN A 79 10.93 -9.90 1.50
N SER A 80 10.47 -8.66 1.53
CA SER A 80 11.34 -7.50 1.45
C SER A 80 11.85 -7.05 2.84
N ILE A 81 11.32 -5.96 3.41
CA ILE A 81 11.81 -5.43 4.68
C ILE A 81 11.36 -6.35 5.83
N GLY A 82 12.29 -7.05 6.48
CA GLY A 82 12.00 -7.88 7.65
C GLY A 82 10.97 -8.98 7.39
N SER A 83 11.04 -9.63 6.22
CA SER A 83 10.08 -10.64 5.74
C SER A 83 8.66 -10.12 5.45
N LYS A 84 8.44 -8.80 5.44
CA LYS A 84 7.17 -8.21 5.01
C LYS A 84 7.02 -8.25 3.50
N THR A 85 5.80 -8.47 3.03
CA THR A 85 5.42 -8.28 1.63
C THR A 85 5.04 -6.83 1.43
N ILE A 86 5.65 -6.15 0.47
CA ILE A 86 5.41 -4.74 0.19
C ILE A 86 4.66 -4.62 -1.13
N PHE A 87 3.53 -3.91 -1.09
CA PHE A 87 2.75 -3.57 -2.28
C PHE A 87 2.69 -2.06 -2.42
N SER A 88 2.84 -1.53 -3.64
CA SER A 88 2.65 -0.11 -3.93
C SER A 88 1.79 0.02 -5.16
N ALA A 89 0.76 0.86 -5.11
CA ALA A 89 -0.19 0.99 -6.23
C ALA A 89 -0.87 2.35 -6.27
N VAL A 90 -1.48 2.63 -7.42
CA VAL A 90 -2.34 3.79 -7.69
C VAL A 90 -3.78 3.48 -7.27
N CYS A 91 -4.49 4.46 -6.73
CA CYS A 91 -5.88 4.31 -6.27
C CYS A 91 -6.92 5.03 -7.14
N ALA A 92 -6.56 6.13 -7.78
CA ALA A 92 -7.43 6.87 -8.69
C ALA A 92 -7.22 6.45 -10.16
N GLN A 93 -8.25 6.65 -11.00
CA GLN A 93 -8.16 6.30 -12.43
C GLN A 93 -7.07 7.13 -13.12
N GLU A 94 -6.48 6.54 -14.16
CA GLU A 94 -5.41 7.14 -14.98
C GLU A 94 -5.80 8.53 -15.54
N GLU A 95 -7.09 8.78 -15.76
CA GLU A 95 -7.64 10.06 -16.24
C GLU A 95 -7.53 11.22 -15.23
N ASP A 96 -7.43 10.93 -13.93
CA ASP A 96 -7.24 11.93 -12.86
C ASP A 96 -5.77 12.27 -12.62
N ALA A 97 -4.88 11.62 -13.36
CA ALA A 97 -3.46 11.78 -13.14
C ALA A 97 -2.96 13.17 -13.55
N LYS A 98 -2.11 13.76 -12.70
CA LYS A 98 -1.55 15.08 -13.02
C LYS A 98 -0.73 15.00 -14.32
N PRO A 99 -0.95 15.92 -15.27
CA PRO A 99 -0.03 16.09 -16.39
C PRO A 99 1.35 16.44 -15.84
N GLY A 100 2.38 15.69 -16.22
CA GLY A 100 3.77 15.95 -15.79
C GLY A 100 4.30 15.05 -14.68
N CYS A 101 3.63 13.91 -14.44
CA CYS A 101 4.36 12.69 -14.15
C CYS A 101 5.18 12.24 -15.37
#